data_AF-A0A6V7M9M5-F1
#
_entry.id   AF-A0A6V7M9M5-F1
#
_cell.length_a   1.000
_cell.length_b   1.000
_cell.length_c   1.000
_cell.angle_alpha   90.00
_cell.angle_beta   90.00
_cell.angle_gamma   90.00
#
_symmetry.space_group_name_H-M   'P 1'
#
loop_
_entity.id
_entity.type
_entity.pdbx_description
1 polymer ?
#
loop_
_entity_poly.entity_id
_entity_poly.type
_entity_poly.pdbx_seq_one_letter_code
_entity_poly.pdbx_strand_id
1 'polypeptide(L)'
;MVEDVLKIIDKCNNIPVDRRFDCHPENGASELSCMARGCCWDSMYHRDDKNNNEMSNERLEQALNVPYCFYPQDWKLYKYKNINETDGTCLEAEMVNIKKSFYGEDILLPKMEMYRVGGENENTLRVKIYDSEHERYEPIWPHRLNDKRLTSNNQFNDYEFEIDNSKPGWRIFRKSTKTIIFDSISVGGFIFSNQLLQLSTLLPSENIYGLGEHRTSLKLNMKWQRLTLFNKDQPPTENANLYGSHPFYMVIEESGHAHGVLFLNSNAMDIITQPTPALTFRTIGGIFDMYFFMGPKPHDVLHQLSNVIGRPFMPPYWSLGFHLC
;
A
#
# COMPACT_ATOMS: atom_id res chain seq x y z
N MET A 1 32.70 12.10 -2.30
CA MET A 1 32.20 12.72 -1.04
C MET A 1 31.56 14.09 -1.27
N VAL A 2 32.27 15.14 -1.71
CA VAL A 2 31.65 16.47 -1.93
C VAL A 2 30.70 16.48 -3.15
N GLU A 3 31.07 15.81 -4.25
CA GLU A 3 30.19 15.67 -5.44
C GLU A 3 28.95 14.81 -5.17
N ASP A 4 29.04 13.81 -4.31
CA ASP A 4 27.91 12.94 -3.95
C ASP A 4 26.89 13.68 -3.09
N VAL A 5 27.36 14.56 -2.19
CA VAL A 5 26.50 15.42 -1.36
C VAL A 5 25.79 16.47 -2.21
N LEU A 6 26.48 17.11 -3.16
CA LEU A 6 25.86 18.09 -4.07
C LEU A 6 24.79 17.47 -4.98
N LYS A 7 25.01 16.24 -5.49
CA LYS A 7 24.02 15.50 -6.29
C LYS A 7 22.77 15.10 -5.50
N ILE A 8 22.87 14.94 -4.18
CA ILE A 8 21.71 14.64 -3.31
C ILE A 8 20.92 15.94 -3.06
N ILE A 9 21.59 17.06 -2.82
CA ILE A 9 20.93 18.36 -2.55
C ILE A 9 20.02 18.79 -3.72
N ASP A 10 20.47 18.67 -4.98
CA ASP A 10 19.63 19.01 -6.14
C ASP A 10 18.39 18.10 -6.30
N LYS A 11 18.48 16.84 -5.85
CA LYS A 11 17.37 15.87 -5.92
C LYS A 11 16.31 16.08 -4.84
N CYS A 12 16.68 16.76 -3.76
CA CYS A 12 15.82 16.99 -2.60
C CYS A 12 15.02 18.30 -2.67
N ASN A 13 15.54 19.32 -3.36
CA ASN A 13 14.99 20.68 -3.33
C ASN A 13 13.67 20.87 -4.11
N ASN A 14 13.25 19.90 -4.93
CA ASN A 14 12.10 20.01 -5.83
C ASN A 14 10.93 19.06 -5.49
N ILE A 15 10.90 18.45 -4.29
CA ILE A 15 9.81 17.55 -3.89
C ILE A 15 8.77 18.35 -3.08
N PRO A 16 7.55 18.55 -3.63
CA PRO A 16 6.46 19.20 -2.92
C PRO A 16 6.15 18.53 -1.58
N VAL A 17 5.76 19.32 -0.59
CA VAL A 17 5.51 18.91 0.80
C VAL A 17 4.51 17.77 0.90
N ASP A 18 3.44 17.83 0.12
CA ASP A 18 2.39 16.81 0.00
C ASP A 18 2.90 15.49 -0.61
N ARG A 19 3.99 15.53 -1.39
CA ARG A 19 4.62 14.37 -2.07
C ARG A 19 5.80 13.77 -1.32
N ARG A 20 6.03 14.16 -0.07
CA ARG A 20 7.16 13.67 0.73
C ARG A 20 6.80 12.36 1.42
N PHE A 21 7.36 11.26 0.94
CA PHE A 21 7.20 9.95 1.60
C PHE A 21 8.26 9.79 2.69
N ASP A 22 7.80 9.51 3.90
CA ASP A 22 8.62 9.41 5.10
C ASP A 22 9.65 8.27 5.03
N CYS A 23 10.93 8.64 5.14
CA CYS A 23 12.09 7.73 5.13
C CYS A 23 12.59 7.39 6.54
N HIS A 24 12.13 8.08 7.56
CA HIS A 24 12.54 7.86 8.94
C HIS A 24 11.35 7.82 9.90
N PRO A 25 10.53 6.77 9.80
CA PRO A 25 9.31 6.66 10.59
C PRO A 25 9.53 6.40 12.07
N GLU A 26 10.74 5.98 12.46
CA GLU A 26 11.07 5.79 13.86
C GLU A 26 11.29 7.14 14.55
N ASN A 27 11.00 7.17 15.84
CA ASN A 27 11.28 8.34 16.68
C ASN A 27 12.77 8.70 16.66
N GLY A 28 13.07 10.00 16.76
CA GLY A 28 14.44 10.48 16.89
C GLY A 28 15.18 10.71 15.57
N ALA A 29 14.45 10.90 14.46
CA ALA A 29 15.06 11.28 13.19
C ALA A 29 15.90 12.56 13.33
N SER A 30 17.18 12.47 12.94
CA SER A 30 18.14 13.57 12.85
C SER A 30 18.65 13.74 11.42
N GLU A 31 19.20 14.90 11.09
CA GLU A 31 19.78 15.18 9.78
C GLU A 31 20.83 14.13 9.37
N LEU A 32 21.75 13.83 10.28
CA LEU A 32 22.79 12.81 10.06
C LEU A 32 22.19 11.43 9.82
N SER A 33 21.24 10.99 10.64
CA SER A 33 20.60 9.68 10.46
C SER A 33 19.77 9.61 9.17
N CYS A 34 19.15 10.72 8.74
CA CYS A 34 18.38 10.79 7.50
C CYS A 34 19.30 10.69 6.28
N MET A 35 20.37 11.49 6.25
CA MET A 35 21.36 11.47 5.18
C MET A 35 22.10 10.13 5.10
N ALA A 36 22.33 9.46 6.23
CA ALA A 36 22.91 8.11 6.26
C ALA A 36 22.04 7.07 5.54
N ARG A 37 20.71 7.26 5.51
CA ARG A 37 19.77 6.43 4.71
C ARG A 37 19.75 6.80 3.22
N GLY A 38 20.51 7.83 2.82
CA GLY A 38 20.46 8.41 1.49
C GLY A 38 19.16 9.16 1.22
N CYS A 39 18.56 9.73 2.27
CA CYS A 39 17.30 10.45 2.21
C CYS A 39 17.50 11.98 2.31
N CYS A 40 16.44 12.70 2.00
CA CYS A 40 16.40 14.16 2.00
C CYS A 40 15.97 14.69 3.37
N TRP A 41 16.65 15.73 3.86
CA TRP A 41 16.35 16.39 5.11
C TRP A 41 15.89 17.82 4.89
N ASP A 42 14.75 18.20 5.49
CA ASP A 42 14.23 19.56 5.53
C ASP A 42 14.35 20.14 6.94
N SER A 43 15.34 21.03 7.11
CA SER A 43 15.65 21.66 8.39
C SER A 43 14.62 22.68 8.86
N MET A 44 13.84 23.30 7.95
CA MET A 44 12.85 24.31 8.31
C MET A 44 11.63 23.63 8.95
N TYR A 45 11.08 22.61 8.29
CA TYR A 45 9.95 21.85 8.82
C TYR A 45 10.26 21.16 10.15
N HIS A 46 11.49 20.64 10.33
CA HIS A 46 11.91 20.04 11.60
C HIS A 46 11.92 21.05 12.77
N ARG A 47 12.24 22.32 12.52
CA ARG A 47 12.19 23.37 13.57
C ARG A 47 10.74 23.72 13.94
N ASP A 48 9.87 23.84 12.96
CA ASP A 48 8.45 24.13 13.19
C ASP A 48 7.75 22.98 13.94
N ASP A 49 8.08 21.73 13.61
CA ASP A 49 7.56 20.54 14.29
C ASP A 49 7.96 20.51 15.78
N LYS A 50 9.22 20.84 16.11
CA LYS A 50 9.68 20.95 17.50
C LYS A 50 8.92 22.03 18.29
N ASN A 51 8.71 23.19 17.68
CA ASN A 51 8.00 24.30 18.33
C ASN A 51 6.51 23.96 18.56
N ASN A 52 5.88 23.21 17.65
CA ASN A 52 4.47 22.80 17.77
C ASN A 52 4.26 21.65 18.78
N ASN A 53 5.22 20.74 18.91
CA ASN A 53 5.16 19.62 19.85
C ASN A 53 5.35 20.06 21.32
N GLU A 54 6.02 21.18 21.60
CA GLU A 54 6.07 21.76 22.95
C GLU A 54 4.71 22.31 23.43
N MET A 55 3.77 22.53 22.50
CA MET A 55 2.42 23.07 22.79
C MET A 55 1.31 22.01 22.86
N SER A 56 1.58 20.76 22.45
CA SER A 56 0.57 19.70 22.29
C SER A 56 0.88 18.47 23.16
N ASN A 57 0.82 18.65 24.48
CA ASN A 57 0.93 17.55 25.45
C ASN A 57 -0.33 16.65 25.54
N GLU A 58 -1.21 16.63 24.54
CA GLU A 58 -2.44 15.83 24.54
C GLU A 58 -2.58 14.94 23.29
N ARG A 59 -2.09 13.69 23.44
CA ARG A 59 -2.67 12.44 22.88
C ARG A 59 -3.40 12.51 21.52
N LEU A 60 -2.72 12.95 20.47
CA LEU A 60 -3.13 12.68 19.08
C LEU A 60 -2.06 11.80 18.41
N GLU A 61 -1.88 10.59 18.94
CA GLU A 61 -0.81 9.65 18.52
C GLU A 61 -0.89 9.15 17.06
N GLN A 62 -1.79 9.67 16.21
CA GLN A 62 -2.00 9.14 14.85
C GLN A 62 -2.15 10.17 13.73
N ALA A 63 -2.29 11.47 14.05
CA ALA A 63 -2.07 12.51 13.06
C ALA A 63 -0.56 12.72 12.93
N LEU A 64 -0.01 12.31 11.80
CA LEU A 64 1.40 12.50 11.49
C LEU A 64 1.60 13.93 10.96
N ASN A 65 2.76 14.50 11.28
CA ASN A 65 3.20 15.73 10.63
C ASN A 65 3.86 15.40 9.29
N VAL A 66 4.02 16.43 8.45
CA VAL A 66 4.77 16.29 7.20
C VAL A 66 6.18 15.78 7.52
N PRO A 67 6.66 14.71 6.85
CA PRO A 67 7.99 14.19 7.12
C PRO A 67 9.06 15.18 6.70
N TYR A 68 9.91 15.53 7.67
CA TYR A 68 11.12 16.32 7.44
C TYR A 68 12.29 15.45 6.95
N CYS A 69 12.23 14.12 7.12
CA CYS A 69 13.11 13.16 6.45
C CYS A 69 12.34 12.34 5.43
N PHE A 70 12.63 12.49 4.14
CA PHE A 70 11.82 11.90 3.06
C PHE A 70 12.67 11.28 1.94
N TYR A 71 12.07 10.34 1.21
CA TYR A 71 12.75 9.67 0.09
C TYR A 71 12.98 10.63 -1.10
N PRO A 72 14.18 10.66 -1.72
CA PRO A 72 14.38 11.30 -3.01
C PRO A 72 13.71 10.51 -4.15
N GLN A 73 13.51 11.16 -5.30
CA GLN A 73 12.81 10.57 -6.46
C GLN A 73 13.48 9.32 -7.05
N ASP A 74 14.79 9.17 -6.88
CA ASP A 74 15.59 8.06 -7.39
C ASP A 74 15.93 7.00 -6.33
N TRP A 75 15.34 7.12 -5.13
CA TRP A 75 15.57 6.18 -4.05
C TRP A 75 15.03 4.79 -4.38
N LYS A 76 15.89 3.77 -4.35
CA LYS A 76 15.53 2.38 -4.63
C LYS A 76 16.50 1.40 -3.99
N LEU A 77 15.97 0.26 -3.57
CA LEU A 77 16.75 -0.88 -3.05
C LEU A 77 16.71 -2.10 -3.97
N TYR A 78 15.77 -2.12 -4.91
CA TYR A 78 15.49 -3.25 -5.79
C TYR A 78 15.45 -2.80 -7.25
N LYS A 79 15.67 -3.75 -8.16
CA LYS A 79 15.40 -3.60 -9.60
C LYS A 79 14.90 -4.93 -10.16
N TYR A 80 14.25 -4.89 -11.31
CA TYR A 80 13.91 -6.11 -12.05
C TYR A 80 15.14 -6.66 -12.77
N LYS A 81 15.27 -7.99 -12.76
CA LYS A 81 16.34 -8.74 -13.43
C LYS A 81 15.82 -9.40 -14.70
N ASN A 82 14.75 -10.18 -14.56
CA ASN A 82 14.08 -10.90 -15.64
C ASN A 82 12.59 -10.57 -15.59
N ILE A 83 11.98 -10.33 -16.74
CA ILE A 83 10.56 -10.04 -16.89
C ILE A 83 10.04 -10.90 -18.03
N ASN A 84 9.03 -11.71 -17.74
CA ASN A 84 8.31 -12.50 -18.70
C ASN A 84 6.84 -12.06 -18.67
N GLU A 85 6.41 -11.38 -19.71
CA GLU A 85 5.02 -10.95 -19.88
C GLU A 85 4.34 -11.82 -20.95
N THR A 86 3.12 -12.28 -20.66
CA THR A 86 2.29 -13.07 -21.56
C THR A 86 1.05 -12.28 -21.94
N ASP A 87 1.03 -11.73 -23.16
CA ASP A 87 -0.12 -11.07 -23.80
C ASP A 87 -0.85 -10.01 -22.95
N GLY A 88 -0.15 -9.34 -22.02
CA GLY A 88 -0.75 -8.34 -21.12
C GLY A 88 -1.74 -8.92 -20.10
N THR A 89 -1.74 -10.24 -19.89
CA THR A 89 -2.63 -10.94 -18.95
C THR A 89 -1.91 -11.47 -17.72
N CYS A 90 -0.65 -11.88 -17.90
CA CYS A 90 0.21 -12.43 -16.88
C CYS A 90 1.59 -11.80 -16.99
N LEU A 91 2.19 -11.46 -15.85
CA LEU A 91 3.57 -11.00 -15.76
C LEU A 91 4.26 -11.76 -14.63
N GLU A 92 5.41 -12.35 -14.93
CA GLU A 92 6.32 -12.90 -13.94
C GLU A 92 7.63 -12.13 -14.00
N ALA A 93 8.09 -11.63 -12.86
CA ALA A 93 9.34 -10.90 -12.80
C ALA A 93 10.19 -11.32 -11.60
N GLU A 94 11.49 -11.48 -11.85
CA GLU A 94 12.49 -11.67 -10.83
C GLU A 94 13.08 -10.32 -10.43
N MET A 95 13.15 -10.05 -9.14
CA MET A 95 13.76 -8.85 -8.58
C MET A 95 15.07 -9.21 -7.90
N VAL A 96 15.96 -8.22 -7.80
CA VAL A 96 17.22 -8.37 -7.07
C VAL A 96 17.44 -7.17 -6.16
N ASN A 97 17.81 -7.43 -4.90
CA ASN A 97 18.29 -6.41 -3.99
C ASN A 97 19.64 -5.86 -4.48
N ILE A 98 19.69 -4.56 -4.76
CA ILE A 98 20.92 -3.86 -5.19
C ILE A 98 21.57 -3.05 -4.06
N LYS A 99 20.83 -2.80 -2.99
CA LYS A 99 21.29 -2.04 -1.83
C LYS A 99 20.54 -2.52 -0.59
N LYS A 100 21.26 -2.69 0.52
CA LYS A 100 20.67 -3.03 1.81
C LYS A 100 19.80 -1.88 2.33
N SER A 101 18.66 -2.22 2.90
CA SER A 101 17.87 -1.29 3.71
C SER A 101 18.57 -1.03 5.05
N PHE A 102 18.10 0.00 5.74
CA PHE A 102 18.52 0.33 7.09
C PHE A 102 17.86 -0.57 8.16
N TYR A 103 16.90 -1.41 7.78
CA TYR A 103 16.27 -2.39 8.67
C TYR A 103 17.01 -3.73 8.71
N GLY A 104 17.91 -3.98 7.76
CA GLY A 104 18.61 -5.25 7.65
C GLY A 104 17.70 -6.40 7.22
N GLU A 105 18.26 -7.62 7.15
CA GLU A 105 17.56 -8.85 6.73
C GLU A 105 16.70 -8.68 5.46
N ASP A 106 17.22 -7.96 4.47
CA ASP A 106 16.55 -7.74 3.19
C ASP A 106 16.41 -9.03 2.41
N ILE A 107 15.25 -9.21 1.77
CA ILE A 107 15.00 -10.35 0.89
C ILE A 107 15.80 -10.15 -0.39
N LEU A 108 16.79 -11.01 -0.67
CA LEU A 108 17.74 -10.75 -1.75
C LEU A 108 17.15 -10.99 -3.16
N LEU A 109 16.29 -12.00 -3.29
CA LEU A 109 15.70 -12.43 -4.56
C LEU A 109 14.16 -12.55 -4.48
N PRO A 110 13.43 -11.42 -4.43
CA PRO A 110 11.98 -11.46 -4.52
C PRO A 110 11.52 -11.89 -5.92
N LYS A 111 10.44 -12.66 -6.01
CA LYS A 111 9.70 -12.92 -7.26
C LYS A 111 8.34 -12.23 -7.20
N MET A 112 7.97 -11.61 -8.30
CA MET A 112 6.69 -10.94 -8.49
C MET A 112 5.87 -11.66 -9.56
N GLU A 113 4.59 -11.85 -9.29
CA GLU A 113 3.62 -12.43 -10.22
C GLU A 113 2.38 -11.53 -10.27
N MET A 114 1.97 -11.14 -11.47
CA MET A 114 0.73 -10.43 -11.73
C MET A 114 -0.12 -11.29 -12.65
N TYR A 115 -1.35 -11.62 -12.24
CA TYR A 115 -2.24 -12.42 -13.09
C TYR A 115 -3.69 -12.20 -12.73
N ARG A 116 -4.56 -12.44 -13.70
CA ARG A 116 -6.01 -12.41 -13.50
C ARG A 116 -6.46 -13.63 -12.70
N VAL A 117 -7.34 -13.38 -11.73
CA VAL A 117 -8.01 -14.41 -10.92
C VAL A 117 -9.53 -14.26 -11.03
N GLY A 118 -10.25 -15.37 -10.85
CA GLY A 118 -11.71 -15.38 -10.89
C GLY A 118 -12.30 -16.17 -12.05
N GLY A 119 -13.58 -15.94 -12.33
CA GLY A 119 -14.29 -16.50 -13.49
C GLY A 119 -14.11 -15.69 -14.78
N GLU A 120 -14.64 -16.20 -15.90
CA GLU A 120 -14.50 -15.59 -17.24
C GLU A 120 -14.94 -14.12 -17.33
N ASN A 121 -15.87 -13.68 -16.47
CA ASN A 121 -16.40 -12.31 -16.43
C ASN A 121 -15.87 -11.48 -15.25
N GLU A 122 -14.93 -12.00 -14.46
CA GLU A 122 -14.39 -11.29 -13.30
C GLU A 122 -13.06 -10.61 -13.64
N ASN A 123 -12.97 -9.31 -13.38
CA ASN A 123 -11.79 -8.48 -13.68
C ASN A 123 -11.00 -8.18 -12.41
N THR A 124 -10.61 -9.26 -11.70
CA THR A 124 -9.76 -9.15 -10.52
C THR A 124 -8.32 -9.45 -10.89
N LEU A 125 -7.44 -8.47 -10.69
CA LEU A 125 -5.98 -8.64 -10.83
C LEU A 125 -5.39 -9.00 -9.47
N ARG A 126 -4.56 -10.04 -9.42
CA ARG A 126 -3.75 -10.37 -8.25
C ARG A 126 -2.30 -10.02 -8.54
N VAL A 127 -1.63 -9.36 -7.59
CA VAL A 127 -0.21 -9.05 -7.61
C VAL A 127 0.42 -9.63 -6.36
N LYS A 128 1.31 -10.60 -6.53
CA LYS A 128 1.98 -11.32 -5.44
C LYS A 128 3.49 -11.12 -5.54
N ILE A 129 4.13 -10.63 -4.47
CA ILE A 129 5.59 -10.52 -4.33
C ILE A 129 6.01 -11.31 -3.09
N TYR A 130 6.88 -12.29 -3.29
CA TYR A 130 7.32 -13.22 -2.25
C TYR A 130 8.82 -13.52 -2.39
N ASP A 131 9.41 -14.13 -1.37
CA ASP A 131 10.79 -14.60 -1.40
C ASP A 131 10.87 -15.89 -2.24
N SER A 132 11.73 -15.91 -3.26
CA SER A 132 11.88 -17.06 -4.14
C SER A 132 12.70 -18.20 -3.54
N GLU A 133 13.49 -17.93 -2.50
CA GLU A 133 14.39 -18.91 -1.87
C GLU A 133 13.79 -19.52 -0.59
N HIS A 134 12.93 -18.77 0.11
CA HIS A 134 12.37 -19.19 1.40
C HIS A 134 10.87 -18.96 1.47
N GLU A 135 10.14 -19.96 1.97
CA GLU A 135 8.72 -19.80 2.26
C GLU A 135 8.52 -18.78 3.39
N ARG A 136 7.59 -17.86 3.19
CA ARG A 136 7.19 -16.85 4.16
C ARG A 136 5.74 -17.07 4.55
N TYR A 137 5.35 -16.53 5.70
CA TYR A 137 3.98 -16.62 6.17
C TYR A 137 3.02 -15.99 5.15
N GLU A 138 2.04 -16.78 4.72
CA GLU A 138 0.88 -16.33 3.95
C GLU A 138 -0.37 -16.60 4.80
N PRO A 139 -1.34 -15.66 4.87
CA PRO A 139 -2.58 -15.90 5.58
C PRO A 139 -3.30 -17.16 5.08
N ILE A 140 -3.50 -18.13 5.97
CA ILE A 140 -4.25 -19.35 5.65
C ILE A 140 -5.73 -18.98 5.56
N TRP A 141 -6.22 -18.84 4.33
CA TRP A 141 -7.63 -18.59 4.03
C TRP A 141 -8.16 -19.73 3.16
N PRO A 142 -9.42 -20.19 3.32
CA PRO A 142 -9.99 -21.13 2.37
C PRO A 142 -9.99 -20.48 0.98
N HIS A 143 -9.09 -20.91 0.09
CA HIS A 143 -9.02 -20.46 -1.30
C HIS A 143 -10.36 -20.77 -1.97
N ARG A 144 -11.27 -19.79 -2.03
CA ARG A 144 -12.60 -19.93 -2.64
C ARG A 144 -12.61 -19.63 -4.12
N LEU A 145 -11.62 -18.88 -4.59
CA LEU A 145 -11.37 -18.73 -6.02
C LEU A 145 -10.64 -19.96 -6.54
N ASN A 146 -11.02 -20.40 -7.73
CA ASN A 146 -10.10 -21.19 -8.54
C ASN A 146 -8.87 -20.29 -8.78
N ASP A 147 -7.78 -20.53 -8.06
CA ASP A 147 -6.45 -19.93 -8.31
C ASP A 147 -5.84 -20.39 -9.66
N LYS A 148 -6.68 -20.93 -10.57
CA LYS A 148 -6.28 -21.22 -11.93
C LYS A 148 -6.05 -19.89 -12.63
N ARG A 149 -4.77 -19.60 -12.90
CA ARG A 149 -4.36 -18.51 -13.78
C ARG A 149 -5.16 -18.60 -15.07
N LEU A 150 -6.05 -17.63 -15.29
CA LEU A 150 -6.82 -17.57 -16.51
C LEU A 150 -5.90 -17.05 -17.62
N THR A 151 -5.46 -17.95 -18.50
CA THR A 151 -4.64 -17.64 -19.69
C THR A 151 -5.50 -17.41 -20.94
N SER A 152 -6.80 -17.11 -20.77
CA SER A 152 -7.73 -17.10 -21.91
C SER A 152 -7.46 -15.96 -22.89
N ASN A 153 -7.45 -16.30 -24.18
CA ASN A 153 -7.46 -15.44 -25.38
C ASN A 153 -8.65 -14.44 -25.47
N ASN A 154 -9.35 -14.15 -24.38
CA ASN A 154 -10.54 -13.29 -24.38
C ASN A 154 -10.18 -11.85 -23.98
N GLN A 155 -10.41 -10.96 -24.94
CA GLN A 155 -10.18 -9.52 -25.03
C GLN A 155 -10.64 -8.61 -23.87
N PHE A 156 -11.26 -9.13 -22.81
CA PHE A 156 -11.87 -8.31 -21.77
C PHE A 156 -10.99 -8.25 -20.51
N ASN A 157 -10.01 -7.34 -20.53
CA ASN A 157 -9.35 -6.85 -19.31
C ASN A 157 -9.68 -5.37 -19.16
N ASP A 158 -10.24 -4.98 -18.02
CA ASP A 158 -10.55 -3.57 -17.71
C ASP A 158 -9.32 -2.76 -17.26
N TYR A 159 -8.17 -3.42 -17.14
CA TYR A 159 -6.91 -2.82 -16.68
C TYR A 159 -5.73 -3.05 -17.62
N GLU A 160 -4.80 -2.11 -17.61
CA GLU A 160 -3.43 -2.22 -18.16
C GLU A 160 -2.45 -2.11 -16.99
N PHE A 161 -1.31 -2.77 -17.06
CA PHE A 161 -0.23 -2.58 -16.08
C PHE A 161 1.07 -2.21 -16.79
N GLU A 162 1.93 -1.50 -16.06
CA GLU A 162 3.24 -1.04 -16.51
C GLU A 162 4.26 -1.30 -15.40
N ILE A 163 5.49 -1.65 -15.80
CA ILE A 163 6.64 -1.78 -14.90
C ILE A 163 7.84 -1.03 -15.47
N ASP A 164 8.74 -0.57 -14.59
CA ASP A 164 10.00 0.08 -14.97
C ASP A 164 11.15 -0.84 -14.56
N ASN A 165 11.93 -1.35 -15.52
CA ASN A 165 13.02 -2.28 -15.25
C ASN A 165 14.04 -1.75 -14.22
N SER A 166 14.17 -0.43 -14.12
CA SER A 166 15.14 0.24 -13.27
C SER A 166 14.62 0.58 -11.87
N LYS A 167 13.31 0.49 -11.61
CA LYS A 167 12.67 0.86 -10.33
C LYS A 167 11.77 -0.27 -9.82
N PRO A 168 11.69 -0.50 -8.50
CA PRO A 168 10.70 -1.43 -7.97
C PRO A 168 9.30 -0.84 -8.10
N GLY A 169 8.29 -1.70 -8.07
CA GLY A 169 6.90 -1.30 -8.14
C GLY A 169 6.28 -1.50 -9.52
N TRP A 170 5.00 -1.13 -9.64
CA TRP A 170 4.18 -1.28 -10.82
C TRP A 170 3.11 -0.18 -10.84
N ARG A 171 2.58 0.07 -12.02
CA ARG A 171 1.47 0.99 -12.23
C ARG A 171 0.30 0.26 -12.86
N ILE A 172 -0.91 0.58 -12.44
CA ILE A 172 -2.15 -0.01 -12.98
C ILE A 172 -3.04 1.11 -13.47
N PHE A 173 -3.54 0.95 -14.69
CA PHE A 173 -4.44 1.86 -15.35
C PHE A 173 -5.79 1.20 -15.57
N ARG A 174 -6.87 1.96 -15.44
CA ARG A 174 -8.17 1.59 -15.99
C ARG A 174 -8.16 1.82 -17.50
N LYS A 175 -8.42 0.79 -18.31
CA LYS A 175 -8.38 0.90 -19.78
C LYS A 175 -9.37 1.91 -20.34
N SER A 176 -10.59 1.93 -19.81
CA SER A 176 -11.70 2.73 -20.35
C SER A 176 -11.50 4.24 -20.17
N THR A 177 -10.92 4.67 -19.05
CA THR A 177 -10.71 6.09 -18.74
C THR A 177 -9.24 6.53 -18.81
N LYS A 178 -8.31 5.58 -18.91
CA LYS A 178 -6.85 5.78 -18.75
C LYS A 178 -6.45 6.37 -17.40
N THR A 179 -7.33 6.29 -16.40
CA THR A 179 -7.03 6.71 -15.02
C THR A 179 -6.02 5.76 -14.38
N ILE A 180 -4.98 6.32 -13.76
CA ILE A 180 -4.03 5.57 -12.96
C ILE A 180 -4.68 5.25 -11.62
N ILE A 181 -4.95 3.98 -11.36
CA ILE A 181 -5.60 3.54 -10.10
C ILE A 181 -4.60 3.15 -9.02
N PHE A 182 -3.37 2.83 -9.41
CA PHE A 182 -2.28 2.49 -8.50
C PHE A 182 -0.95 2.85 -9.16
N ASP A 183 -0.08 3.58 -8.47
CA ASP A 183 1.25 3.93 -8.96
C ASP A 183 2.28 3.87 -7.84
N SER A 184 3.02 2.75 -7.80
CA SER A 184 4.16 2.60 -6.90
C SER A 184 5.52 2.89 -7.56
N ILE A 185 5.55 3.18 -8.87
CA ILE A 185 6.79 3.48 -9.61
C ILE A 185 7.23 4.93 -9.38
N SER A 186 6.26 5.84 -9.31
CA SER A 186 6.50 7.28 -9.17
C SER A 186 6.84 7.71 -7.75
N VAL A 187 6.86 6.77 -6.80
CA VAL A 187 7.06 7.03 -5.37
C VAL A 187 8.17 6.14 -4.81
N GLY A 188 8.88 6.66 -3.82
CA GLY A 188 9.95 5.92 -3.15
C GLY A 188 9.44 5.01 -2.03
N GLY A 189 10.37 4.26 -1.44
CA GLY A 189 10.12 3.54 -0.20
C GLY A 189 9.67 2.08 -0.37
N PHE A 190 9.90 1.44 -1.52
CA PHE A 190 9.74 -0.02 -1.61
C PHE A 190 10.84 -0.71 -0.79
N ILE A 191 10.44 -1.38 0.28
CA ILE A 191 11.31 -2.14 1.18
C ILE A 191 10.70 -3.53 1.35
N PHE A 192 11.53 -4.56 1.23
CA PHE A 192 11.14 -5.92 1.52
C PHE A 192 12.24 -6.57 2.36
N SER A 193 12.07 -6.54 3.67
CA SER A 193 12.92 -7.23 4.62
C SER A 193 12.11 -8.23 5.43
N ASN A 194 12.79 -9.01 6.26
CA ASN A 194 12.17 -10.07 7.04
C ASN A 194 11.03 -9.58 7.96
N GLN A 195 11.22 -8.44 8.63
CA GLN A 195 10.24 -7.86 9.56
C GLN A 195 9.79 -6.44 9.18
N LEU A 196 10.06 -6.00 7.95
CA LEU A 196 9.44 -4.80 7.41
C LEU A 196 9.20 -4.91 5.91
N LEU A 197 7.93 -4.81 5.56
CA LEU A 197 7.46 -4.65 4.19
C LEU A 197 6.89 -3.24 4.07
N GLN A 198 7.43 -2.44 3.16
CA GLN A 198 6.92 -1.11 2.85
C GLN A 198 6.63 -0.97 1.36
N LEU A 199 5.45 -0.43 1.04
CA LEU A 199 5.02 -0.12 -0.31
C LEU A 199 4.18 1.15 -0.29
N SER A 200 4.51 2.09 -1.17
CA SER A 200 3.76 3.34 -1.34
C SER A 200 3.03 3.34 -2.67
N THR A 201 1.92 4.06 -2.77
CA THR A 201 1.18 4.24 -4.03
C THR A 201 0.48 5.59 -4.10
N LEU A 202 0.45 6.20 -5.28
CA LEU A 202 -0.42 7.33 -5.56
C LEU A 202 -1.83 6.85 -5.91
N LEU A 203 -2.83 7.62 -5.52
CA LEU A 203 -4.25 7.33 -5.78
C LEU A 203 -4.86 8.37 -6.73
N PRO A 204 -5.91 8.01 -7.48
CA PRO A 204 -6.56 8.93 -8.42
C PRO A 204 -7.49 9.95 -7.77
N SER A 205 -7.87 9.78 -6.50
CA SER A 205 -8.80 10.67 -5.79
C SER A 205 -8.62 10.54 -4.28
N GLU A 206 -9.08 11.54 -3.53
CA GLU A 206 -9.11 11.56 -2.06
C GLU A 206 -10.33 10.81 -1.49
N ASN A 207 -11.25 10.34 -2.33
CA ASN A 207 -12.47 9.64 -1.92
C ASN A 207 -12.19 8.17 -1.62
N ILE A 208 -11.52 7.91 -0.51
CA ILE A 208 -11.18 6.57 -0.03
C ILE A 208 -12.08 6.11 1.12
N TYR A 209 -12.37 4.80 1.16
CA TYR A 209 -13.27 4.15 2.11
C TYR A 209 -12.71 2.78 2.51
N GLY A 210 -12.84 2.35 3.76
CA GLY A 210 -12.43 1.03 4.24
C GLY A 210 -11.40 1.08 5.36
N LEU A 211 -10.43 0.16 5.33
CA LEU A 211 -9.31 0.05 6.27
C LEU A 211 -9.71 -0.13 7.74
N GLY A 212 -10.81 -0.82 8.02
CA GLY A 212 -11.30 -1.02 9.40
C GLY A 212 -10.44 -1.98 10.23
N GLU A 213 -10.63 -2.06 11.54
CA GLU A 213 -11.65 -1.36 12.33
C GLU A 213 -11.08 -0.14 13.08
N HIS A 214 -11.65 1.04 12.77
CA HIS A 214 -11.36 2.31 13.45
C HIS A 214 -12.64 3.09 13.66
N ARG A 215 -12.69 3.87 14.74
CA ARG A 215 -13.73 4.88 14.94
C ARG A 215 -13.38 6.13 14.13
N THR A 216 -13.91 6.23 12.92
CA THR A 216 -13.68 7.35 12.00
C THR A 216 -14.86 7.58 11.07
N SER A 217 -14.82 8.65 10.28
CA SER A 217 -15.79 8.89 9.20
C SER A 217 -15.66 7.85 8.10
N LEU A 218 -16.77 7.52 7.42
CA LEU A 218 -16.77 6.54 6.34
C LEU A 218 -15.77 6.89 5.22
N LYS A 219 -15.76 8.16 4.78
CA LYS A 219 -14.67 8.70 3.95
C LYS A 219 -13.48 8.98 4.85
N LEU A 220 -12.33 8.36 4.57
CA LEU A 220 -11.15 8.53 5.40
C LEU A 220 -10.51 9.91 5.19
N ASN A 221 -9.86 10.40 6.24
CA ASN A 221 -9.09 11.63 6.18
C ASN A 221 -7.73 11.36 5.51
N MET A 222 -7.44 12.08 4.42
CA MET A 222 -6.17 11.98 3.67
C MET A 222 -5.06 12.89 4.21
N LYS A 223 -5.28 13.60 5.31
CA LYS A 223 -4.28 14.50 5.90
C LYS A 223 -3.40 13.76 6.91
N TRP A 224 -2.38 13.07 6.40
CA TRP A 224 -1.30 12.46 7.19
C TRP A 224 -1.84 11.62 8.36
N GLN A 225 -2.74 10.68 8.08
CA GLN A 225 -3.29 9.82 9.14
C GLN A 225 -2.63 8.46 9.12
N ARG A 226 -2.30 7.95 10.31
CA ARG A 226 -1.87 6.56 10.50
C ARG A 226 -3.06 5.70 10.94
N LEU A 227 -3.39 4.70 10.14
CA LEU A 227 -4.39 3.67 10.46
C LEU A 227 -3.68 2.37 10.81
N THR A 228 -3.62 2.04 12.10
CA THR A 228 -2.98 0.81 12.58
C THR A 228 -3.98 -0.34 12.56
N LEU A 229 -3.61 -1.44 11.90
CA LEU A 229 -4.37 -2.69 11.83
C LEU A 229 -3.65 -3.74 12.68
N PHE A 230 -4.16 -3.93 13.89
CA PHE A 230 -3.81 -5.04 14.77
C PHE A 230 -4.92 -5.19 15.81
N ASN A 231 -5.52 -6.37 15.90
CA ASN A 231 -6.71 -6.55 16.74
C ASN A 231 -6.38 -6.30 18.21
N LYS A 232 -7.18 -5.45 18.86
CA LYS A 232 -7.00 -5.07 20.26
C LYS A 232 -8.35 -4.93 20.94
N ASP A 233 -8.46 -5.54 22.11
CA ASP A 233 -9.60 -5.35 23.00
C ASP A 233 -9.51 -3.99 23.69
N GLN A 234 -10.32 -3.04 23.24
CA GLN A 234 -10.49 -1.73 23.87
C GLN A 234 -11.81 -1.07 23.42
N PRO A 235 -12.39 -0.17 24.22
CA PRO A 235 -13.59 0.57 23.81
C PRO A 235 -13.35 1.35 22.50
N PRO A 236 -14.38 1.50 21.63
CA PRO A 236 -14.27 2.27 20.39
C PRO A 236 -13.81 3.72 20.63
N THR A 237 -12.52 3.92 20.41
CA THR A 237 -11.81 5.17 20.67
C THR A 237 -11.25 5.69 19.35
N GLU A 238 -11.35 7.00 19.14
CA GLU A 238 -10.75 7.64 17.97
C GLU A 238 -9.24 7.47 17.99
N ASN A 239 -8.63 7.40 16.81
CA ASN A 239 -7.19 7.25 16.67
C ASN A 239 -6.64 6.02 17.44
N ALA A 240 -7.30 4.87 17.31
CA ALA A 240 -6.88 3.63 17.93
C ALA A 240 -7.27 2.42 17.07
N ASN A 241 -6.44 1.38 17.06
CA ASN A 241 -6.73 0.08 16.42
C ASN A 241 -7.76 -0.71 17.24
N LEU A 242 -8.84 -1.19 16.64
CA LEU A 242 -9.94 -1.83 17.40
C LEU A 242 -9.96 -3.35 17.23
N TYR A 243 -11.14 -3.97 17.25
CA TYR A 243 -11.30 -5.42 17.39
C TYR A 243 -10.97 -6.18 16.12
N GLY A 244 -11.22 -5.58 14.95
CA GLY A 244 -10.96 -6.16 13.63
C GLY A 244 -9.85 -5.47 12.83
N SER A 245 -9.32 -6.21 11.86
CA SER A 245 -8.34 -5.72 10.88
C SER A 245 -8.77 -6.15 9.48
N HIS A 246 -9.07 -5.17 8.64
CA HIS A 246 -9.61 -5.32 7.29
C HIS A 246 -8.76 -4.47 6.32
N PRO A 247 -7.64 -4.99 5.81
CA PRO A 247 -6.73 -4.29 4.90
C PRO A 247 -7.29 -4.17 3.48
N PHE A 248 -8.54 -3.71 3.37
CA PHE A 248 -9.26 -3.43 2.13
C PHE A 248 -9.65 -1.97 2.08
N TYR A 249 -9.39 -1.32 0.95
CA TYR A 249 -9.93 0.01 0.67
C TYR A 249 -10.58 0.07 -0.70
N MET A 250 -11.50 1.01 -0.86
CA MET A 250 -12.14 1.36 -2.11
C MET A 250 -11.95 2.84 -2.37
N VAL A 251 -11.67 3.20 -3.62
CA VAL A 251 -11.54 4.59 -4.08
C VAL A 251 -12.64 4.85 -5.10
N ILE A 252 -13.34 5.96 -4.93
CA ILE A 252 -14.24 6.51 -5.96
C ILE A 252 -13.41 7.51 -6.78
N GLU A 253 -13.23 7.20 -8.05
CA GLU A 253 -12.48 8.00 -9.02
C GLU A 253 -13.29 9.25 -9.42
N GLU A 254 -12.61 10.29 -9.89
CA GLU A 254 -13.26 11.51 -10.41
C GLU A 254 -14.23 11.24 -11.57
N SER A 255 -14.04 10.13 -12.29
CA SER A 255 -14.94 9.68 -13.35
C SER A 255 -16.28 9.12 -12.85
N GLY A 256 -16.42 8.89 -11.54
CA GLY A 256 -17.54 8.19 -10.93
C GLY A 256 -17.40 6.66 -10.92
N HIS A 257 -16.37 6.11 -11.58
CA HIS A 257 -15.99 4.71 -11.41
C HIS A 257 -15.35 4.48 -10.03
N ALA A 258 -15.28 3.22 -9.60
CA ALA A 258 -14.62 2.82 -8.38
C ALA A 258 -13.70 1.63 -8.63
N HIS A 259 -12.64 1.56 -7.84
CA HIS A 259 -11.83 0.36 -7.71
C HIS A 259 -11.59 0.06 -6.23
N GLY A 260 -11.31 -1.20 -5.92
CA GLY A 260 -10.92 -1.63 -4.59
C GLY A 260 -9.58 -2.34 -4.61
N VAL A 261 -8.88 -2.30 -3.48
CA VAL A 261 -7.65 -3.04 -3.27
C VAL A 261 -7.70 -3.73 -1.92
N LEU A 262 -7.48 -5.04 -1.93
CA LEU A 262 -7.27 -5.85 -0.73
C LEU A 262 -5.79 -6.19 -0.63
N PHE A 263 -5.16 -5.86 0.49
CA PHE A 263 -3.83 -6.32 0.82
C PHE A 263 -3.94 -7.54 1.77
N LEU A 264 -3.79 -8.74 1.24
CA LEU A 264 -3.93 -10.00 1.97
C LEU A 264 -2.69 -10.26 2.84
N ASN A 265 -2.66 -9.60 4.00
CA ASN A 265 -1.63 -9.73 5.02
C ASN A 265 -2.29 -9.55 6.40
N SER A 266 -1.90 -10.36 7.38
CA SER A 266 -2.48 -10.38 8.73
C SER A 266 -1.48 -10.05 9.83
N ASN A 267 -0.23 -9.71 9.46
CA ASN A 267 0.72 -9.13 10.40
C ASN A 267 0.26 -7.73 10.82
N ALA A 268 0.73 -7.27 11.98
CA ALA A 268 0.46 -5.90 12.42
C ALA A 268 0.98 -4.92 11.36
N MET A 269 0.15 -3.97 10.97
CA MET A 269 0.51 -3.02 9.92
C MET A 269 -0.02 -1.63 10.20
N ASP A 270 0.72 -0.64 9.70
CA ASP A 270 0.26 0.73 9.58
C ASP A 270 -0.04 1.03 8.11
N ILE A 271 -1.17 1.68 7.86
CA ILE A 271 -1.52 2.24 6.56
C ILE A 271 -1.61 3.75 6.73
N ILE A 272 -0.75 4.47 6.03
CA ILE A 272 -0.60 5.91 6.18
C ILE A 272 -1.23 6.61 4.98
N THR A 273 -2.15 7.55 5.24
CA THR A 273 -2.78 8.39 4.23
C THR A 273 -2.01 9.69 4.08
N GLN A 274 -1.93 10.22 2.86
CA GLN A 274 -1.24 11.49 2.56
C GLN A 274 -2.07 12.36 1.60
N PRO A 275 -1.90 13.70 1.60
CA PRO A 275 -2.78 14.60 0.82
C PRO A 275 -2.61 14.54 -0.71
N THR A 276 -1.55 13.93 -1.25
CA THR A 276 -1.24 13.94 -2.69
C THR A 276 -2.30 13.29 -3.61
N PRO A 277 -3.40 12.75 -3.10
CA PRO A 277 -3.63 11.55 -2.29
C PRO A 277 -2.65 10.38 -2.50
N ALA A 278 -2.20 9.75 -1.41
CA ALA A 278 -1.38 8.55 -1.46
C ALA A 278 -1.59 7.64 -0.25
N LEU A 279 -1.20 6.37 -0.39
CA LEU A 279 -1.11 5.40 0.70
C LEU A 279 0.30 4.84 0.84
N THR A 280 0.73 4.62 2.09
CA THR A 280 1.93 3.84 2.41
C THR A 280 1.53 2.67 3.32
N PHE A 281 1.75 1.45 2.85
CA PHE A 281 1.62 0.23 3.64
C PHE A 281 2.95 -0.03 4.35
N ARG A 282 2.91 -0.29 5.66
CA ARG A 282 4.04 -0.75 6.47
C ARG A 282 3.59 -1.93 7.30
N THR A 283 4.03 -3.14 6.98
CA THR A 283 3.68 -4.36 7.75
C THR A 283 4.93 -5.05 8.27
N ILE A 284 4.82 -5.71 9.42
CA ILE A 284 5.95 -6.32 10.14
C ILE A 284 6.26 -7.77 9.71
N GLY A 285 5.69 -8.24 8.60
CA GLY A 285 5.96 -9.60 8.12
C GLY A 285 5.10 -10.04 6.95
N GLY A 286 5.21 -11.32 6.62
CA GLY A 286 4.48 -11.94 5.52
C GLY A 286 5.05 -11.57 4.14
N ILE A 287 4.16 -11.46 3.16
CA ILE A 287 4.46 -11.13 1.76
C ILE A 287 3.57 -9.97 1.27
N PHE A 288 3.86 -9.45 0.08
CA PHE A 288 2.90 -8.58 -0.62
C PHE A 288 1.96 -9.45 -1.45
N ASP A 289 0.69 -9.58 -1.06
CA ASP A 289 -0.33 -10.24 -1.86
C ASP A 289 -1.53 -9.31 -1.98
N MET A 290 -1.69 -8.68 -3.15
CA MET A 290 -2.65 -7.61 -3.37
C MET A 290 -3.64 -7.99 -4.46
N TYR A 291 -4.93 -7.79 -4.19
CA TYR A 291 -6.01 -7.98 -5.17
C TYR A 291 -6.58 -6.62 -5.55
N PHE A 292 -6.77 -6.41 -6.84
CA PHE A 292 -7.32 -5.19 -7.42
C PHE A 292 -8.66 -5.52 -8.06
N PHE A 293 -9.69 -4.81 -7.63
CA PHE A 293 -11.09 -4.96 -8.02
C PHE A 293 -11.50 -3.77 -8.88
N MET A 294 -11.76 -3.99 -10.16
CA MET A 294 -11.95 -2.88 -11.10
C MET A 294 -13.35 -2.24 -11.08
N GLY A 295 -14.31 -2.77 -10.32
CA GLY A 295 -15.67 -2.24 -10.31
C GLY A 295 -16.44 -2.54 -11.62
N PRO A 296 -17.10 -1.55 -12.28
CA PRO A 296 -16.84 -0.12 -12.19
C PRO A 296 -17.66 0.65 -11.16
N LYS A 297 -18.79 0.13 -10.64
CA LYS A 297 -19.54 0.81 -9.58
C LYS A 297 -19.05 0.35 -8.20
N PRO A 298 -19.23 1.14 -7.12
CA PRO A 298 -18.87 0.73 -5.77
C PRO A 298 -19.44 -0.64 -5.35
N HIS A 299 -20.70 -0.95 -5.73
CA HIS A 299 -21.29 -2.24 -5.42
C HIS A 299 -20.65 -3.41 -6.20
N ASP A 300 -20.12 -3.17 -7.40
CA ASP A 300 -19.42 -4.20 -8.19
C ASP A 300 -18.08 -4.54 -7.53
N VAL A 301 -17.38 -3.52 -7.00
CA VAL A 301 -16.14 -3.69 -6.23
C VAL A 301 -16.39 -4.59 -5.01
N LEU A 302 -17.46 -4.35 -4.26
CA LEU A 302 -17.81 -5.18 -3.10
C LEU A 302 -18.23 -6.60 -3.50
N HIS A 303 -18.92 -6.76 -4.61
CA HIS A 303 -19.25 -8.08 -5.16
C HIS A 303 -17.98 -8.86 -5.53
N GLN A 304 -17.04 -8.21 -6.23
CA GLN A 304 -15.73 -8.79 -6.58
C GLN A 304 -14.92 -9.16 -5.33
N LEU A 305 -14.86 -8.28 -4.32
CA LEU A 305 -14.25 -8.57 -3.03
C LEU A 305 -14.86 -9.83 -2.39
N SER A 306 -16.19 -9.91 -2.33
CA SER A 306 -16.89 -11.05 -1.72
C SER A 306 -16.68 -12.38 -2.44
N ASN A 307 -16.35 -12.36 -3.73
CA ASN A 307 -15.98 -13.58 -4.46
C ASN A 307 -14.56 -14.07 -4.06
N VAL A 308 -13.67 -13.18 -3.61
CA VAL A 308 -12.35 -13.53 -3.05
C VAL A 308 -12.46 -13.97 -1.60
N ILE A 309 -13.01 -13.13 -0.74
CA ILE A 309 -13.04 -13.34 0.72
C ILE A 309 -14.26 -14.16 1.17
N GLY A 310 -15.06 -14.66 0.24
CA GLY A 310 -16.29 -15.38 0.56
C GLY A 310 -17.50 -14.46 0.81
N ARG A 311 -18.66 -14.95 0.36
CA ARG A 311 -19.92 -14.25 0.51
C ARG A 311 -20.39 -14.27 1.96
N PRO A 312 -21.10 -13.22 2.42
CA PRO A 312 -21.76 -13.21 3.72
C PRO A 312 -22.61 -14.48 3.92
N PHE A 313 -22.59 -15.03 5.13
CA PHE A 313 -23.44 -16.17 5.46
C PHE A 313 -24.92 -15.74 5.41
N MET A 314 -25.82 -16.69 5.08
CA MET A 314 -27.26 -16.44 5.14
C MET A 314 -27.71 -16.58 6.61
N PRO A 315 -28.12 -15.50 7.29
CA PRO A 315 -28.59 -15.60 8.66
C PRO A 315 -29.94 -16.32 8.73
N PRO A 316 -30.22 -17.08 9.80
CA PRO A 316 -31.54 -17.62 10.02
C PRO A 316 -32.54 -16.48 10.28
N TYR A 317 -33.77 -16.61 9.82
CA TYR A 317 -34.76 -15.52 9.86
C TYR A 317 -34.96 -14.91 11.27
N TRP A 318 -34.93 -15.75 12.32
CA TRP A 318 -35.11 -15.30 13.69
C TRP A 318 -34.00 -14.36 14.20
N SER A 319 -32.78 -14.41 13.63
CA SER A 319 -31.68 -13.55 14.10
C SER A 319 -31.86 -12.09 13.70
N LEU A 320 -32.78 -11.81 12.77
CA LEU A 320 -33.18 -10.46 12.35
C LEU A 320 -34.21 -9.83 13.29
N GLY A 321 -34.69 -10.57 14.30
CA GLY A 321 -35.58 -10.06 15.33
C GLY A 321 -34.87 -9.12 16.32
N PHE A 322 -35.63 -8.60 17.28
CA PHE A 322 -35.10 -7.79 18.38
C PHE A 322 -34.37 -8.66 19.42
N HIS A 323 -33.26 -8.16 19.95
CA HIS A 323 -32.43 -8.82 20.98
C HIS A 323 -32.38 -7.96 22.25
N LEU A 324 -32.49 -8.60 23.42
CA LEU A 324 -32.31 -7.98 24.74
C LEU A 324 -31.21 -8.78 25.46
N CYS A 325 -30.12 -8.11 25.87
CA CYS A 325 -28.91 -8.70 26.46
C CYS A 325 -28.54 -7.99 27.75
#